data_AF-A0A814BBU8-F1
#
_entry.id   AF-A0A814BBU8-F1
#
_cell.length_a   1.000
_cell.length_b   1.000
_cell.length_c   1.000
_cell.angle_alpha   90.00
_cell.angle_beta   90.00
_cell.angle_gamma   90.00
#
_symmetry.space_group_name_H-M   'P 1'
#
loop_
_entity.id
_entity.type
_entity.pdbx_description
1 polymer ?
#
loop_
_entity_poly.entity_id
_entity_poly.type
_entity_poly.pdbx_seq_one_letter_code
_entity_poly.pdbx_strand_id
1 'polypeptide(L)'
;MSYKRLFLYYVIFLSLIFSSVRAIEPVCKWYGIAPFCFIGNSCPENCWQAAASDRGDGAYCWFSQKNYCCCVKKAIDSIINSLVNSN
;
A
#
# COMPACT_ATOMS: atom_id res chain seq x y z
N MET A 1 -32.60 31.77 19.11
CA MET A 1 -32.20 30.37 18.82
C MET A 1 -30.68 30.29 18.78
N SER A 2 -30.07 29.42 19.58
CA SER A 2 -28.66 29.54 19.98
C SER A 2 -27.72 28.85 18.98
N TYR A 3 -26.95 29.66 18.23
CA TYR A 3 -25.91 29.26 17.28
C TYR A 3 -24.89 28.26 17.85
N LYS A 4 -24.75 28.21 19.18
CA LYS A 4 -23.90 27.26 19.91
C LYS A 4 -24.28 25.80 19.66
N ARG A 5 -25.59 25.50 19.55
CA ARG A 5 -26.06 24.14 19.26
C ARG A 5 -25.81 23.75 17.81
N LEU A 6 -26.04 24.67 16.88
CA LEU A 6 -25.78 24.49 15.44
C LEU A 6 -24.29 24.26 15.15
N PHE A 7 -23.40 25.00 15.83
CA PHE A 7 -21.96 24.83 15.73
C PHE A 7 -21.51 23.45 16.23
N LEU A 8 -22.04 23.00 17.36
CA LEU A 8 -21.74 21.67 17.91
C LEU A 8 -22.13 20.53 16.95
N TYR A 9 -23.31 20.60 16.33
CA TYR A 9 -23.74 19.61 15.33
C TYR A 9 -22.84 19.60 14.10
N TYR A 10 -22.40 20.77 13.61
CA TYR A 10 -21.52 20.87 12.46
C TYR A 10 -20.16 20.18 12.70
N VAL A 11 -19.56 20.38 13.88
CA VAL A 11 -18.27 19.77 14.24
C VAL A 11 -18.40 18.24 14.40
N ILE A 12 -19.50 17.76 14.97
CA ILE A 12 -19.79 16.31 15.07
C ILE A 12 -19.98 15.71 13.67
N PHE A 13 -20.70 16.39 12.79
CA PHE A 13 -20.92 15.93 11.42
C PHE A 13 -19.62 15.89 10.61
N LEU A 14 -18.76 16.91 10.76
CA LEU A 14 -17.46 16.96 10.08
C LEU A 14 -16.50 15.85 10.54
N SER A 15 -16.48 15.54 11.83
CA SER A 15 -15.63 14.48 12.39
C SER A 15 -16.10 13.07 11.99
N LEU A 16 -17.41 12.86 11.84
CA LEU A 16 -17.97 11.62 11.30
C LEU A 16 -17.58 11.42 9.83
N ILE A 17 -17.59 12.47 9.01
CA ILE A 17 -17.17 12.41 7.60
C ILE A 17 -15.68 12.09 7.49
N PHE A 18 -14.83 12.72 8.31
CA PHE A 18 -13.38 12.55 8.25
C PHE A 18 -12.91 11.12 8.57
N SER A 19 -13.69 10.37 9.35
CA SER A 19 -13.38 9.00 9.75
C SER A 19 -13.46 7.97 8.62
N SER A 20 -14.04 8.33 7.46
CA SER A 20 -14.28 7.40 6.34
C SER A 20 -13.18 7.35 5.28
N VAL A 21 -12.13 8.18 5.39
CA VAL A 21 -11.01 8.13 4.44
C VAL A 21 -10.07 6.99 4.80
N ARG A 22 -10.35 5.79 4.27
CA ARG A 22 -9.38 4.69 4.31
C ARG A 22 -8.27 4.99 3.30
N ALA A 23 -7.07 5.24 3.80
CA ALA A 23 -5.89 5.38 2.98
C ALA A 23 -5.67 4.08 2.18
N ILE A 24 -5.42 4.20 0.88
CA ILE A 24 -4.99 3.08 0.05
C ILE A 24 -3.55 2.78 0.47
N GLU A 25 -3.38 1.78 1.32
CA GLU A 25 -2.05 1.35 1.75
C GLU A 25 -1.43 0.46 0.66
N PRO A 26 -0.23 0.82 0.15
CA PRO A 26 0.45 -0.01 -0.82
C PRO A 26 0.97 -1.30 -0.17
N VAL A 27 0.98 -2.39 -0.92
CA VAL A 27 1.57 -3.64 -0.43
C VAL A 27 2.99 -3.76 -0.91
N CYS A 28 3.90 -3.82 0.06
CA CYS A 28 5.33 -3.84 -0.16
C CYS A 28 5.92 -5.19 0.21
N LYS A 29 6.85 -5.68 -0.61
CA LYS A 29 7.63 -6.90 -0.31
C LYS A 29 9.01 -6.82 -0.94
N TRP A 30 9.96 -7.58 -0.40
CA TRP A 30 11.27 -7.71 -1.00
C TRP A 30 11.21 -8.65 -2.20
N TYR A 31 11.98 -8.30 -3.23
CA TYR A 31 12.18 -9.07 -4.44
C TYR A 31 13.67 -9.36 -4.60
N GLY A 32 13.95 -10.60 -4.99
CA GLY A 32 15.29 -11.11 -5.18
C GLY A 32 15.55 -12.36 -4.34
N ILE A 33 16.05 -13.41 -4.98
CA ILE A 33 16.27 -14.71 -4.35
C ILE A 33 17.70 -14.75 -3.81
N ALA A 34 17.84 -14.93 -2.51
CA ALA A 34 19.14 -15.18 -1.89
C ALA A 34 19.61 -16.61 -2.24
N PRO A 35 20.92 -16.88 -2.36
CA PRO A 35 22.04 -15.95 -2.10
C PRO A 35 22.45 -15.10 -3.31
N PHE A 36 21.92 -15.35 -4.50
CA PHE A 36 22.29 -14.64 -5.74
C PHE A 36 21.25 -13.55 -6.08
N CYS A 37 21.31 -12.38 -5.45
CA CYS A 37 20.22 -11.41 -5.59
C CYS A 37 20.42 -10.46 -6.78
N PHE A 38 19.63 -10.68 -7.84
CA PHE A 38 19.26 -9.78 -8.95
C PHE A 38 20.23 -8.65 -9.37
N ILE A 39 20.63 -8.68 -10.65
CA ILE A 39 21.48 -7.66 -11.32
C ILE A 39 20.64 -6.50 -11.94
N GLY A 40 19.32 -6.49 -11.76
CA GLY A 40 18.42 -5.53 -12.42
C GLY A 40 17.43 -4.84 -11.46
N ASN A 41 17.27 -3.53 -11.62
CA ASN A 41 16.35 -2.65 -10.87
C ASN A 41 14.87 -2.86 -11.24
N SER A 42 14.42 -4.10 -11.40
CA SER A 42 13.09 -4.36 -11.96
C SER A 42 12.15 -4.86 -10.87
N CYS A 43 11.47 -3.93 -10.22
CA CYS A 43 10.19 -4.25 -9.59
C CYS A 43 9.21 -4.72 -10.67
N PRO A 44 8.26 -5.61 -10.34
CA PRO A 44 7.23 -6.02 -11.29
C PRO A 44 6.36 -4.84 -11.75
N GLU A 45 5.66 -5.03 -12.86
CA GLU A 45 4.77 -4.02 -13.44
C GLU A 45 3.75 -3.51 -12.40
N ASN A 46 3.46 -2.21 -12.44
CA ASN A 46 2.62 -1.50 -11.47
C ASN A 46 3.15 -1.47 -10.03
N CYS A 47 4.46 -1.71 -9.86
CA CYS A 47 5.15 -1.54 -8.60
C CYS A 47 6.32 -0.55 -8.77
N TRP A 48 6.65 0.16 -7.69
CA TRP A 48 7.84 1.02 -7.64
C TRP A 48 8.82 0.50 -6.60
N GLN A 49 10.09 0.78 -6.83
CA GLN A 49 11.14 0.50 -5.85
C GLN A 49 11.06 1.55 -4.73
N ALA A 50 10.81 1.08 -3.52
CA ALA A 50 10.81 1.90 -2.32
C ALA A 50 12.16 1.85 -1.59
N ALA A 51 12.90 0.74 -1.68
CA ALA A 51 14.24 0.62 -1.13
C ALA A 51 15.07 -0.47 -1.85
N ALA A 52 16.35 -0.55 -1.53
CA ALA A 52 17.26 -1.62 -1.93
C ALA A 52 18.15 -2.01 -0.74
N SER A 53 18.45 -3.29 -0.58
CA SER A 53 19.38 -3.77 0.44
C SER A 53 19.93 -5.13 0.07
N ASP A 54 21.17 -5.41 0.47
CA ASP A 54 21.79 -6.73 0.47
C ASP A 54 21.10 -7.73 1.43
N ARG A 55 20.16 -7.25 2.26
CA ARG A 55 19.38 -8.05 3.18
C ARG A 55 17.88 -7.75 3.05
N GLY A 56 17.08 -8.80 2.88
CA GLY A 56 15.62 -8.67 2.82
C GLY A 56 14.94 -10.03 3.05
N ASP A 57 13.74 -9.99 3.64
CA ASP A 57 12.99 -11.17 4.13
C ASP A 57 13.78 -12.10 5.07
N GLY A 58 14.77 -11.55 5.79
CA GLY A 58 15.63 -12.32 6.69
C GLY A 58 16.81 -13.04 6.02
N ALA A 59 16.96 -12.96 4.70
CA ALA A 59 18.05 -13.59 3.96
C ALA A 59 19.03 -12.58 3.35
N TYR A 60 20.27 -13.01 3.14
CA TYR A 60 21.38 -12.20 2.63
C TYR A 60 21.75 -12.54 1.19
N CYS A 61 22.16 -11.50 0.46
CA CYS A 61 22.70 -11.59 -0.89
C CYS A 61 24.23 -11.65 -0.83
N TRP A 62 24.83 -12.66 -1.46
CA TRP A 62 26.28 -12.74 -1.65
C TRP A 62 26.75 -11.79 -2.76
N PHE A 63 25.89 -11.58 -3.76
CA PHE A 63 26.14 -10.68 -4.86
C PHE A 63 24.90 -9.82 -5.11
N SER A 64 25.11 -8.52 -5.31
CA SER A 64 24.07 -7.50 -5.58
C SER A 64 23.01 -7.40 -4.46
N GLN A 65 21.85 -6.79 -4.72
CA GLN A 65 20.86 -6.37 -3.72
C GLN A 65 19.46 -6.91 -4.02
N LYS A 66 18.66 -7.07 -2.96
CA LYS A 66 17.20 -7.19 -3.02
C LYS A 66 16.57 -5.81 -3.18
N ASN A 67 15.47 -5.76 -3.91
CA ASN A 67 14.68 -4.54 -4.09
C ASN A 67 13.41 -4.65 -3.25
N TYR A 68 13.15 -3.64 -2.41
CA TYR A 68 11.88 -3.51 -1.72
C TYR A 68 10.90 -2.82 -2.66
N CYS A 69 9.92 -3.56 -3.15
CA CYS A 69 8.97 -3.06 -4.12
C CYS A 69 7.59 -2.91 -3.48
N CYS A 70 7.02 -1.72 -3.64
CA CYS A 70 5.66 -1.41 -3.24
C CYS A 70 4.76 -1.41 -4.47
N CYS A 71 3.64 -2.10 -4.38
CA CYS A 71 2.64 -2.17 -5.44
C CYS A 71 1.38 -1.50 -4.94
N VAL A 72 0.68 -0.79 -5.84
CA VAL A 72 -0.70 -0.39 -5.57
C VAL A 72 -1.53 -1.67 -5.59
N LYS A 73 -1.71 -2.31 -4.43
CA LYS A 73 -2.53 -3.51 -4.35
C LYS A 73 -3.98 -3.07 -4.38
N LYS A 74 -4.47 -2.93 -5.61
CA LYS A 74 -5.75 -3.48 -6.06
C LYS A 74 -6.90 -3.33 -5.05
N ALA A 75 -7.15 -2.10 -4.58
CA ALA A 75 -8.54 -1.72 -4.26
C ALA A 75 -9.44 -2.06 -5.46
N ILE A 76 -8.89 -1.92 -6.67
CA ILE A 76 -9.49 -2.32 -7.94
C ILE A 76 -9.77 -3.83 -8.04
N ASP A 77 -8.86 -4.75 -7.69
CA ASP A 77 -9.22 -6.18 -7.77
C ASP A 77 -10.19 -6.62 -6.68
N SER A 78 -10.14 -6.00 -5.50
CA SER A 78 -11.18 -6.27 -4.49
C SER A 78 -12.55 -5.81 -5.00
N ILE A 79 -12.61 -4.68 -5.72
CA ILE A 79 -13.83 -4.19 -6.36
C ILE A 79 -14.23 -5.10 -7.54
N ILE A 80 -13.31 -5.45 -8.44
CA ILE A 80 -13.57 -6.32 -9.60
C ILE A 80 -14.01 -7.70 -9.14
N ASN A 81 -13.34 -8.32 -8.17
CA ASN A 81 -13.75 -9.63 -7.65
C ASN A 81 -15.10 -9.56 -6.94
N SER A 82 -15.45 -8.42 -6.33
CA SER A 82 -16.78 -8.23 -5.75
C SER A 82 -17.86 -8.00 -6.82
N LEU A 83 -17.53 -7.35 -7.94
CA LEU A 83 -18.43 -7.15 -9.08
C LEU A 83 -18.63 -8.44 -9.91
N VAL A 84 -17.56 -9.21 -10.13
CA VAL A 84 -17.59 -10.46 -10.91
C VAL A 84 -18.31 -11.58 -10.16
N ASN A 85 -18.18 -11.66 -8.82
CA ASN A 85 -18.92 -12.63 -8.00
C ASN A 85 -20.35 -12.18 -7.64
N SER A 86 -20.82 -11.04 -8.17
CA SER A 86 -22.19 -10.53 -7.97
C SER A 86 -23.08 -10.69 -9.22
N ASN A 87 -22.56 -11.28 -10.30
CA ASN A 87 -23.29 -11.72 -11.50
C ASN A 87 -23.32 -13.25 -11.56
#